data_AF-A0A1Y3PPM3-F1
#
_entry.id   AF-A0A1Y3PPM3-F1
#
_cell.length_a   1.000
_cell.length_b   1.000
_cell.length_c   1.000
_cell.angle_alpha   90.00
_cell.angle_beta   90.00
_cell.angle_gamma   90.00
#
_symmetry.space_group_name_H-M   'P 1'
#
loop_
_entity.id
_entity.type
_entity.pdbx_description
1 polymer ?
#
loop_
_entity_poly.entity_id
_entity_poly.type
_entity_poly.pdbx_seq_one_letter_code
_entity_poly.pdbx_strand_id
1 'polypeptide(L)'
;MNIVVCLKQTFDTEEKITIKDGQINEDGVEFIINPYDEYAVEEAIKLKEKFGGEVTVITIGPDRAENALRTALAMGADKAVLINDESLFGDEYTTAKVLAAAVKRQPFDIVLCGNVAVDDGAGQGGPRLAELLDIPQITTITKLEIDSDKVTVERDVEGDVEIIETKLPVLVTAQQGLNEPRYPSLPGIMKAKKKPLERLTAADLGINPEEVQAKTETVEVFLPPKKQAGKILEGDVDQQAKELVSLLRNEAKVI
;
A
#
# COMPACT_ATOMS: atom_id res chain seq x y z
N MET A 1 -15.70 -14.32 -8.55
CA MET A 1 -14.44 -14.27 -7.77
C MET A 1 -14.64 -13.38 -6.55
N ASN A 2 -14.18 -13.81 -5.39
CA ASN A 2 -14.18 -13.02 -4.16
C ASN A 2 -12.81 -12.36 -4.00
N ILE A 3 -12.76 -11.04 -4.12
CA ILE A 3 -11.51 -10.29 -4.14
C ILE A 3 -11.46 -9.39 -2.91
N VAL A 4 -10.35 -9.44 -2.18
CA VAL A 4 -10.11 -8.55 -1.05
C VAL A 4 -8.95 -7.63 -1.36
N VAL A 5 -9.11 -6.34 -1.10
CA VAL A 5 -8.04 -5.36 -1.21
C VAL A 5 -7.80 -4.74 0.16
N CYS A 6 -6.59 -4.85 0.68
CA CYS A 6 -6.18 -4.10 1.86
C CYS A 6 -5.54 -2.79 1.40
N LEU A 7 -6.10 -1.67 1.84
CA LEU A 7 -5.60 -0.34 1.51
C LEU A 7 -5.35 0.50 2.76
N LYS A 8 -4.47 1.48 2.64
CA LYS A 8 -4.11 2.44 3.68
C LYS A 8 -4.35 3.86 3.16
N GLN A 9 -4.83 4.72 4.05
CA GLN A 9 -4.84 6.16 3.80
C GLN A 9 -3.49 6.74 4.23
N THR A 10 -2.82 7.47 3.34
CA THR A 10 -1.53 8.13 3.59
C THR A 10 -1.63 9.62 3.30
N PHE A 11 -0.60 10.38 3.68
CA PHE A 11 -0.43 11.75 3.19
C PHE A 11 -0.32 11.73 1.67
N ASP A 12 -0.80 12.80 1.04
CA ASP A 12 -0.49 13.05 -0.36
C ASP A 12 1.03 13.20 -0.53
N THR A 13 1.57 12.55 -1.56
CA THR A 13 2.99 12.62 -1.90
C THR A 13 3.46 14.01 -2.33
N GLU A 14 2.54 14.91 -2.68
CA GLU A 14 2.83 16.31 -2.99
C GLU A 14 2.92 17.19 -1.73
N GLU A 15 2.45 16.71 -0.58
CA GLU A 15 2.43 17.49 0.67
C GLU A 15 3.80 17.59 1.33
N LYS A 16 4.07 18.77 1.88
CA LYS A 16 5.32 19.01 2.60
C LYS A 16 5.19 18.54 4.04
N ILE A 17 5.83 17.42 4.35
CA ILE A 17 5.93 16.90 5.72
C ILE A 17 6.68 17.89 6.61
N THR A 18 6.06 18.23 7.75
CA THR A 18 6.69 18.99 8.83
C THR A 18 6.60 18.19 10.12
N ILE A 19 7.56 18.40 11.02
CA ILE A 19 7.60 17.71 12.32
C ILE A 19 7.27 18.73 13.40
N LYS A 20 6.34 18.36 14.28
CA LYS A 20 5.93 19.13 15.45
C LYS A 20 5.88 18.19 16.64
N ASP A 21 6.54 18.56 17.74
CA ASP A 21 6.58 17.76 18.98
C ASP A 21 7.04 16.30 18.77
N GLY A 22 8.00 16.08 17.86
CA GLY A 22 8.55 14.76 17.55
C GLY A 22 7.65 13.86 16.70
N GLN A 23 6.56 14.39 16.15
CA GLN A 23 5.61 13.68 15.29
C GLN A 23 5.38 14.42 13.98
N ILE A 24 4.91 13.70 12.96
CA ILE A 24 4.48 14.30 11.70
C ILE A 24 3.26 15.18 11.98
N ASN A 25 3.31 16.42 11.51
CA ASN A 25 2.21 17.35 11.64
C ASN A 25 1.14 17.06 10.59
N GLU A 26 -0.07 16.73 11.04
CA GLU A 26 -1.22 16.47 10.16
C GLU A 26 -2.06 17.71 9.85
N ASP A 27 -1.71 18.89 10.40
CA ASP A 27 -2.51 20.11 10.23
C ASP A 27 -2.49 20.61 8.78
N GLY A 28 -3.65 20.58 8.12
CA GLY A 28 -3.87 21.19 6.81
C GLY A 28 -3.36 20.38 5.62
N VAL A 29 -3.00 19.11 5.81
CA VAL A 29 -2.56 18.21 4.75
C VAL A 29 -3.72 17.45 4.12
N GLU A 30 -3.58 17.12 2.83
CA GLU A 30 -4.46 16.20 2.15
C GLU A 30 -4.08 14.73 2.40
N PHE A 31 -5.10 13.87 2.51
CA PHE A 31 -4.95 12.43 2.69
C PHE A 31 -5.58 11.68 1.53
N ILE A 32 -4.82 10.75 0.96
CA ILE A 32 -5.20 9.98 -0.24
C ILE A 32 -5.16 8.48 0.05
N ILE A 33 -5.67 7.68 -0.89
CA ILE A 33 -5.33 6.25 -0.91
C ILE A 33 -3.82 6.17 -1.21
N ASN A 34 -3.09 5.34 -0.48
CA ASN A 34 -1.69 5.07 -0.78
C ASN A 34 -1.54 4.72 -2.29
N PRO A 35 -0.64 5.38 -3.05
CA PRO A 35 -0.59 5.20 -4.51
C PRO A 35 -0.43 3.75 -4.96
N TYR A 36 0.32 2.92 -4.21
CA TYR A 36 0.44 1.50 -4.54
C TYR A 36 -0.86 0.72 -4.34
N ASP A 37 -1.67 1.11 -3.38
CA ASP A 37 -2.97 0.49 -3.12
C ASP A 37 -3.99 0.88 -4.19
N GLU A 38 -3.84 2.03 -4.87
CA GLU A 38 -4.70 2.40 -6.00
C GLU A 38 -4.53 1.42 -7.17
N TYR A 39 -3.30 0.97 -7.46
CA TYR A 39 -3.05 -0.09 -8.44
C TYR A 39 -3.72 -1.41 -8.04
N ALA A 40 -3.69 -1.74 -6.74
CA ALA A 40 -4.35 -2.94 -6.21
C ALA A 40 -5.88 -2.85 -6.33
N VAL A 41 -6.47 -1.69 -6.03
CA VAL A 41 -7.92 -1.44 -6.19
C VAL A 41 -8.32 -1.54 -7.66
N GLU A 42 -7.58 -0.91 -8.57
CA GLU A 42 -7.87 -1.00 -10.01
C GLU A 42 -7.77 -2.44 -10.52
N GLU A 43 -6.74 -3.19 -10.14
CA GLU A 43 -6.58 -4.57 -10.60
C GLU A 43 -7.73 -5.45 -10.09
N ALA A 44 -8.14 -5.27 -8.83
CA ALA A 44 -9.31 -5.94 -8.28
C ALA A 44 -10.59 -5.64 -9.07
N ILE A 45 -10.80 -4.39 -9.47
CA ILE A 45 -11.95 -3.98 -10.28
C ILE A 45 -11.88 -4.63 -11.67
N LYS A 46 -10.72 -4.63 -12.33
CA LYS A 46 -10.53 -5.29 -13.64
C LYS A 46 -10.78 -6.80 -13.56
N LEU A 47 -10.30 -7.47 -12.52
CA LEU A 47 -10.56 -8.88 -12.27
C LEU A 47 -12.06 -9.13 -12.09
N LYS A 48 -12.76 -8.29 -11.33
CA LYS A 48 -14.22 -8.37 -11.20
C LYS A 48 -14.92 -8.16 -12.54
N GLU A 49 -14.50 -7.19 -13.34
CA GLU A 49 -15.10 -6.94 -14.66
C GLU A 49 -14.91 -8.14 -15.60
N LYS A 50 -13.77 -8.83 -15.51
CA LYS A 50 -13.45 -10.00 -16.34
C LYS A 50 -14.14 -11.29 -15.88
N PHE A 51 -14.18 -11.55 -14.58
CA PHE A 51 -14.61 -12.84 -14.02
C PHE A 51 -15.91 -12.78 -13.21
N GLY A 52 -16.44 -11.59 -12.99
CA GLY A 52 -17.55 -11.35 -12.07
C GLY A 52 -17.19 -11.58 -10.60
N GLY A 53 -18.18 -11.39 -9.73
CA GLY A 53 -18.04 -11.51 -8.28
C GLY A 53 -17.99 -10.16 -7.59
N GLU A 54 -17.19 -10.05 -6.53
CA GLU A 54 -17.28 -8.93 -5.59
C GLU A 54 -15.90 -8.51 -5.08
N VAL A 55 -15.68 -7.19 -4.98
CA VAL A 55 -14.48 -6.57 -4.41
C VAL A 55 -14.82 -5.97 -3.05
N THR A 56 -14.14 -6.45 -2.00
CA THR A 56 -14.21 -5.86 -0.66
C THR A 56 -12.91 -5.14 -0.34
N VAL A 57 -12.99 -3.84 -0.03
CA VAL A 57 -11.85 -3.04 0.42
C VAL A 57 -11.82 -2.95 1.95
N ILE A 58 -10.65 -3.14 2.55
CA ILE A 58 -10.46 -3.15 4.00
C ILE A 58 -9.37 -2.15 4.36
N THR A 59 -9.61 -1.34 5.40
CA THR A 59 -8.58 -0.46 5.97
C THR A 59 -8.65 -0.47 7.49
N ILE A 60 -7.51 -0.24 8.14
CA ILE A 60 -7.39 0.03 9.57
C ILE A 60 -7.05 1.51 9.72
N GLY A 61 -7.81 2.23 10.53
CA GLY A 61 -7.48 3.64 10.75
C GLY A 61 -8.54 4.44 11.48
N PRO A 62 -8.24 5.73 11.72
CA PRO A 62 -9.18 6.67 12.33
C PRO A 62 -10.38 6.93 11.41
N ASP A 63 -11.38 7.65 11.90
CA ASP A 63 -12.60 7.98 11.15
C ASP A 63 -12.33 8.57 9.75
N ARG A 64 -11.27 9.38 9.62
CA ARG A 64 -10.88 9.98 8.34
C ARG A 64 -10.50 8.97 7.25
N ALA A 65 -10.12 7.75 7.63
CA ALA A 65 -9.80 6.67 6.69
C ALA A 65 -11.04 6.17 5.92
N GLU A 66 -12.26 6.49 6.38
CA GLU A 66 -13.48 6.25 5.61
C GLU A 66 -13.43 6.91 4.22
N ASN A 67 -12.81 8.09 4.10
CA ASN A 67 -12.73 8.79 2.81
C ASN A 67 -11.97 7.97 1.75
N ALA A 68 -10.88 7.30 2.14
CA ALA A 68 -10.13 6.41 1.25
C ALA A 68 -11.00 5.24 0.77
N LEU A 69 -11.75 4.61 1.68
CA LEU A 69 -12.72 3.56 1.33
C LEU A 69 -13.81 4.08 0.39
N ARG A 70 -14.35 5.28 0.63
CA ARG A 70 -15.37 5.90 -0.23
C ARG A 70 -14.83 6.18 -1.63
N THR A 71 -13.57 6.60 -1.75
CA THR A 71 -12.89 6.74 -3.05
C THR A 71 -12.80 5.39 -3.76
N ALA A 72 -12.33 4.34 -3.11
CA ALA A 72 -12.26 3.00 -3.72
C ALA A 72 -13.64 2.44 -4.12
N LEU A 73 -14.67 2.66 -3.29
CA LEU A 73 -16.07 2.35 -3.60
C LEU A 73 -16.59 3.13 -4.82
N ALA A 74 -16.12 4.37 -5.01
CA ALA A 74 -16.47 5.23 -6.14
C ALA A 74 -15.73 4.83 -7.43
N MET A 75 -14.51 4.32 -7.31
CA MET A 75 -13.75 3.72 -8.43
C MET A 75 -14.46 2.46 -8.95
N GLY A 76 -14.93 1.60 -8.05
CA GLY A 76 -15.63 0.39 -8.46
C GLY A 76 -15.77 -0.72 -7.43
N ALA A 77 -15.13 -0.63 -6.24
CA ALA A 77 -15.28 -1.64 -5.19
C ALA A 77 -16.73 -1.77 -4.71
N ASP A 78 -17.14 -2.93 -4.21
CA ASP A 78 -18.55 -3.23 -3.90
C ASP A 78 -18.88 -3.02 -2.42
N LYS A 79 -17.99 -3.46 -1.53
CA LYS A 79 -18.11 -3.37 -0.07
C LYS A 79 -16.86 -2.75 0.53
N ALA A 80 -17.03 -2.09 1.66
CA ALA A 80 -15.94 -1.55 2.45
C ALA A 80 -16.01 -2.02 3.91
N VAL A 81 -14.84 -2.20 4.51
CA VAL A 81 -14.68 -2.49 5.94
C VAL A 81 -13.67 -1.50 6.51
N LEU A 82 -14.10 -0.75 7.50
CA LEU A 82 -13.26 0.13 8.30
C LEU A 82 -13.06 -0.49 9.67
N ILE A 83 -11.82 -0.87 10.00
CA ILE A 83 -11.45 -1.29 11.34
C ILE A 83 -11.03 -0.04 12.10
N ASN A 84 -11.93 0.45 12.94
CA ASN A 84 -11.82 1.74 13.61
C ASN A 84 -11.88 1.53 15.13
N ASP A 85 -10.72 1.17 15.66
CA ASP A 85 -10.46 0.96 17.08
C ASP A 85 -8.99 1.30 17.34
N GLU A 86 -8.73 2.38 18.06
CA GLU A 86 -7.36 2.87 18.30
C GLU A 86 -6.48 1.86 19.04
N SER A 87 -7.08 0.94 19.81
CA SER A 87 -6.35 -0.13 20.49
C SER A 87 -5.74 -1.16 19.52
N LEU A 88 -6.18 -1.13 18.26
CA LEU A 88 -5.68 -1.98 17.18
C LEU A 88 -4.71 -1.26 16.24
N PHE A 89 -4.36 0.00 16.53
CA PHE A 89 -3.33 0.72 15.77
C PHE A 89 -1.95 0.31 16.29
N GLY A 90 -1.02 0.03 15.39
CA GLY A 90 0.31 -0.43 15.76
C GLY A 90 1.23 -0.63 14.56
N ASP A 91 2.30 -1.38 14.78
CA ASP A 91 3.29 -1.70 13.75
C ASP A 91 2.77 -2.75 12.74
N GLU A 92 3.64 -3.25 11.87
CA GLU A 92 3.27 -4.22 10.86
C GLU A 92 2.90 -5.59 11.45
N TYR A 93 3.34 -5.91 12.67
CA TYR A 93 2.89 -7.09 13.40
C TYR A 93 1.43 -6.95 13.82
N THR A 94 1.08 -5.84 14.47
CA THR A 94 -0.31 -5.53 14.87
C THR A 94 -1.21 -5.49 13.64
N THR A 95 -0.81 -4.72 12.64
CA THR A 95 -1.57 -4.51 11.40
C THR A 95 -1.88 -5.83 10.69
N ALA A 96 -0.88 -6.69 10.51
CA ALA A 96 -1.09 -7.97 9.83
C ALA A 96 -2.04 -8.91 10.59
N LYS A 97 -1.96 -8.95 11.94
CA LYS A 97 -2.89 -9.73 12.78
C LYS A 97 -4.33 -9.26 12.64
N VAL A 98 -4.53 -7.95 12.67
CA VAL A 98 -5.84 -7.32 12.57
C VAL A 98 -6.44 -7.52 11.18
N LEU A 99 -5.67 -7.30 10.11
CA LEU A 99 -6.10 -7.59 8.74
C LEU A 99 -6.42 -9.08 8.55
N ALA A 100 -5.61 -9.99 9.07
CA ALA A 100 -5.86 -11.43 8.95
C ALA A 100 -7.20 -11.84 9.59
N ALA A 101 -7.53 -11.28 10.76
CA ALA A 101 -8.82 -11.51 11.40
C ALA A 101 -9.99 -10.98 10.56
N ALA A 102 -9.86 -9.78 9.99
CA ALA A 102 -10.89 -9.19 9.14
C ALA A 102 -11.09 -9.95 7.82
N VAL A 103 -9.99 -10.32 7.14
CA VAL A 103 -10.03 -11.07 5.88
C VAL A 103 -10.67 -12.45 6.07
N LYS A 104 -10.37 -13.15 7.17
CA LYS A 104 -10.94 -14.48 7.48
C LYS A 104 -12.45 -14.50 7.75
N ARG A 105 -13.10 -13.33 7.92
CA ARG A 105 -14.57 -13.24 8.11
C ARG A 105 -15.37 -13.54 6.84
N GLN A 106 -14.71 -13.58 5.68
CA GLN A 106 -15.37 -13.80 4.39
C GLN A 106 -14.53 -14.73 3.51
N PRO A 107 -15.15 -15.44 2.55
CA PRO A 107 -14.40 -16.17 1.54
C PRO A 107 -13.59 -15.21 0.66
N PHE A 108 -12.41 -15.62 0.24
CA PHE A 108 -11.56 -14.89 -0.70
C PHE A 108 -10.84 -15.87 -1.63
N ASP A 109 -10.71 -15.47 -2.89
CA ASP A 109 -9.92 -16.18 -3.89
C ASP A 109 -8.55 -15.48 -4.07
N ILE A 110 -8.50 -14.17 -3.93
CA ILE A 110 -7.27 -13.38 -4.06
C ILE A 110 -7.30 -12.19 -3.10
N VAL A 111 -6.15 -11.90 -2.51
CA VAL A 111 -5.91 -10.70 -1.69
C VAL A 111 -4.91 -9.81 -2.42
N LEU A 112 -5.24 -8.53 -2.61
CA LEU A 112 -4.33 -7.54 -3.16
C LEU A 112 -3.97 -6.49 -2.09
N CYS A 113 -2.72 -6.08 -2.08
CA CYS A 113 -2.21 -4.96 -1.30
C CYS A 113 -1.34 -4.09 -2.22
N GLY A 114 -1.06 -2.83 -1.87
CA GLY A 114 0.07 -2.13 -2.47
C GLY A 114 1.39 -2.74 -2.01
N ASN A 115 2.45 -2.54 -2.80
CA ASN A 115 3.78 -3.04 -2.48
C ASN A 115 4.35 -2.41 -1.21
N VAL A 116 4.25 -1.09 -1.07
CA VAL A 116 4.67 -0.34 0.13
C VAL A 116 3.64 0.73 0.43
N ALA A 117 3.54 1.14 1.69
CA ALA A 117 2.89 2.40 2.03
C ALA A 117 3.93 3.54 1.97
N VAL A 118 3.59 4.66 1.35
CA VAL A 118 4.54 5.77 1.10
C VAL A 118 4.95 6.54 2.36
N ASP A 119 4.28 6.33 3.48
CA ASP A 119 4.56 6.98 4.76
C ASP A 119 5.61 6.23 5.59
N ASP A 120 5.38 4.95 5.90
CA ASP A 120 6.31 4.13 6.70
C ASP A 120 7.37 3.39 5.85
N GLY A 121 7.08 3.14 4.56
CA GLY A 121 7.99 2.47 3.63
C GLY A 121 8.33 1.02 3.99
N ALA A 122 7.58 0.36 4.88
CA ALA A 122 8.02 -0.91 5.46
C ALA A 122 7.97 -2.09 4.49
N GLY A 123 7.00 -2.12 3.57
CA GLY A 123 6.81 -3.21 2.61
C GLY A 123 6.47 -4.58 3.24
N GLN A 124 6.05 -4.60 4.51
CA GLN A 124 5.87 -5.84 5.29
C GLN A 124 4.41 -6.27 5.46
N GLY A 125 3.43 -5.37 5.28
CA GLY A 125 2.02 -5.63 5.58
C GLY A 125 1.44 -6.80 4.78
N GLY A 126 1.54 -6.74 3.44
CA GLY A 126 1.07 -7.80 2.55
C GLY A 126 1.72 -9.16 2.84
N PRO A 127 3.06 -9.26 2.88
CA PRO A 127 3.72 -10.53 3.15
C PRO A 127 3.37 -11.17 4.50
N ARG A 128 3.32 -10.37 5.57
CA ARG A 128 2.92 -10.86 6.89
C ARG A 128 1.47 -11.32 6.92
N LEU A 129 0.60 -10.65 6.18
CA LEU A 129 -0.80 -11.06 6.03
C LEU A 129 -0.89 -12.43 5.34
N ALA A 130 -0.16 -12.64 4.23
CA ALA A 130 -0.18 -13.91 3.50
C ALA A 130 0.25 -15.09 4.39
N GLU A 131 1.32 -14.92 5.16
CA GLU A 131 1.79 -15.90 6.15
C GLU A 131 0.69 -16.23 7.18
N LEU A 132 0.00 -15.23 7.72
CA LEU A 132 -1.09 -15.44 8.69
C LEU A 132 -2.35 -16.06 8.09
N LEU A 133 -2.56 -15.90 6.78
CA LEU A 133 -3.63 -16.54 6.01
C LEU A 133 -3.25 -17.96 5.55
N ASP A 134 -1.98 -18.36 5.67
CA ASP A 134 -1.43 -19.62 5.17
C ASP A 134 -1.64 -19.81 3.66
N ILE A 135 -1.33 -18.76 2.88
CA ILE A 135 -1.45 -18.75 1.41
C ILE A 135 -0.16 -18.27 0.74
N PRO A 136 0.13 -18.71 -0.51
CA PRO A 136 1.25 -18.19 -1.29
C PRO A 136 1.17 -16.67 -1.46
N GLN A 137 2.35 -16.04 -1.56
CA GLN A 137 2.47 -14.61 -1.83
C GLN A 137 3.38 -14.34 -3.03
N ILE A 138 3.08 -13.28 -3.77
CA ILE A 138 3.97 -12.75 -4.81
C ILE A 138 3.99 -11.23 -4.70
N THR A 139 5.15 -10.66 -4.37
CA THR A 139 5.29 -9.21 -4.18
C THR A 139 5.77 -8.52 -5.43
N THR A 140 5.54 -7.20 -5.51
CA THR A 140 6.11 -6.32 -6.55
C THR A 140 5.63 -6.68 -7.96
N ILE A 141 4.35 -7.01 -8.11
CA ILE A 141 3.80 -7.46 -9.39
C ILE A 141 3.53 -6.28 -10.33
N THR A 142 3.91 -6.44 -11.60
CA THR A 142 3.64 -5.50 -12.70
C THR A 142 2.71 -6.11 -13.75
N LYS A 143 2.35 -7.39 -13.62
CA LYS A 143 1.29 -8.03 -14.40
C LYS A 143 0.63 -9.16 -13.64
N LEU A 144 -0.67 -9.35 -13.84
CA LEU A 144 -1.45 -10.43 -13.28
C LEU A 144 -2.38 -11.02 -14.35
N GLU A 145 -2.26 -12.31 -14.59
CA GLU A 145 -3.15 -13.09 -15.44
C GLU A 145 -3.70 -14.28 -14.66
N ILE A 146 -5.00 -14.50 -14.77
CA ILE A 146 -5.69 -15.63 -14.15
C ILE A 146 -6.41 -16.41 -15.24
N ASP A 147 -6.22 -17.72 -15.25
CA ASP A 147 -6.98 -18.67 -16.07
C ASP A 147 -7.47 -19.82 -15.17
N SER A 148 -8.78 -19.84 -14.93
CA SER A 148 -9.42 -20.79 -14.01
C SER A 148 -8.81 -20.72 -12.59
N ASP A 149 -8.02 -21.73 -12.18
CA ASP A 149 -7.32 -21.76 -10.89
C ASP A 149 -5.85 -21.31 -10.98
N LYS A 150 -5.31 -21.21 -12.20
CA LYS A 150 -3.90 -20.88 -12.45
C LYS A 150 -3.71 -19.37 -12.47
N VAL A 151 -2.70 -18.92 -11.73
CA VAL A 151 -2.27 -17.53 -11.66
C VAL A 151 -0.88 -17.42 -12.26
N THR A 152 -0.71 -16.53 -13.23
CA THR A 152 0.58 -16.18 -13.82
C THR A 152 0.83 -14.70 -13.58
N VAL A 153 2.01 -14.36 -13.07
CA VAL A 153 2.38 -12.99 -12.74
C VAL A 153 3.73 -12.64 -13.33
N GLU A 154 3.89 -11.36 -13.68
CA GLU A 154 5.20 -10.75 -13.91
C GLU A 154 5.57 -9.94 -12.66
N ARG A 155 6.73 -10.24 -12.10
CA ARG A 155 7.28 -9.61 -10.90
C ARG A 155 8.52 -8.82 -11.27
N ASP A 156 8.51 -7.55 -10.92
CA ASP A 156 9.66 -6.65 -11.11
C ASP A 156 10.79 -7.04 -10.13
N VAL A 157 11.98 -7.22 -10.68
CA VAL A 157 13.22 -7.48 -9.93
C VAL A 157 14.34 -6.61 -10.48
N GLU A 158 15.42 -6.46 -9.73
CA GLU A 158 16.52 -5.59 -10.14
C GLU A 158 17.15 -6.02 -11.47
N GLY A 159 16.85 -5.27 -12.53
CA GLY A 159 17.41 -5.47 -13.87
C GLY A 159 16.71 -6.51 -14.75
N ASP A 160 15.62 -7.14 -14.30
CA ASP A 160 14.89 -8.15 -15.08
C ASP A 160 13.43 -8.31 -14.59
N VAL A 161 12.69 -9.24 -15.19
CA VAL A 161 11.32 -9.61 -14.81
C VAL A 161 11.24 -11.12 -14.55
N GLU A 162 10.70 -11.50 -13.39
CA GLU A 162 10.39 -12.90 -13.07
C GLU A 162 8.96 -13.24 -13.51
N ILE A 163 8.79 -14.38 -14.20
CA ILE A 163 7.47 -14.96 -14.49
C ILE A 163 7.21 -16.07 -13.49
N ILE A 164 6.21 -15.91 -12.64
CA ILE A 164 5.87 -16.87 -11.58
C ILE A 164 4.47 -17.43 -11.83
N GLU A 165 4.34 -18.75 -11.68
CA GLU A 165 3.06 -19.45 -11.77
C GLU A 165 2.68 -20.03 -10.40
N THR A 166 1.42 -19.84 -10.02
CA THR A 166 0.85 -20.40 -8.79
C THR A 166 -0.65 -20.71 -8.99
N LYS A 167 -1.36 -20.97 -7.90
CA LYS A 167 -2.81 -21.19 -7.89
C LYS A 167 -3.49 -20.29 -6.88
N LEU A 168 -4.79 -20.08 -7.06
CA LEU A 168 -5.66 -19.48 -6.04
C LEU A 168 -5.83 -20.46 -4.84
N PRO A 169 -5.95 -19.96 -3.59
CA PRO A 169 -5.87 -18.56 -3.21
C PRO A 169 -4.43 -18.04 -3.15
N VAL A 170 -4.24 -16.75 -3.44
CA VAL A 170 -2.93 -16.08 -3.43
C VAL A 170 -3.05 -14.65 -2.90
N LEU A 171 -1.98 -14.15 -2.27
CA LEU A 171 -1.81 -12.73 -2.01
C LEU A 171 -0.80 -12.13 -3.00
N VAL A 172 -1.14 -10.99 -3.59
CA VAL A 172 -0.21 -10.24 -4.46
C VAL A 172 -0.03 -8.80 -3.98
N THR A 173 1.16 -8.23 -4.16
CA THR A 173 1.39 -6.80 -3.89
C THR A 173 1.63 -6.03 -5.19
N ALA A 174 0.84 -4.97 -5.41
CA ALA A 174 0.84 -4.19 -6.63
C ALA A 174 1.99 -3.18 -6.67
N GLN A 175 2.74 -3.19 -7.77
CA GLN A 175 3.80 -2.24 -8.08
C GLN A 175 3.33 -1.23 -9.14
N GLN A 176 3.97 -0.06 -9.17
CA GLN A 176 3.83 0.88 -10.27
C GLN A 176 4.06 0.18 -11.62
N GLY A 177 3.16 0.41 -12.57
CA GLY A 177 3.19 -0.23 -13.89
C GLY A 177 2.23 -1.41 -14.05
N LEU A 178 1.62 -1.91 -12.96
CA LEU A 178 0.60 -2.97 -13.04
C LEU A 178 -0.62 -2.57 -13.89
N ASN A 179 -1.08 -1.34 -13.72
CA ASN A 179 -2.21 -0.76 -14.44
C ASN A 179 -2.20 0.77 -14.28
N GLU A 180 -3.20 1.43 -14.88
CA GLU A 180 -3.49 2.85 -14.70
C GLU A 180 -4.80 3.00 -13.92
N PRO A 181 -4.76 3.40 -12.63
CA PRO A 181 -5.95 3.50 -11.80
C PRO A 181 -6.99 4.45 -12.38
N ARG A 182 -8.25 4.00 -12.42
CA ARG A 182 -9.34 4.85 -12.94
C ARG A 182 -9.72 5.95 -11.96
N TYR A 183 -10.05 7.12 -12.49
CA TYR A 183 -10.65 8.17 -11.69
C TYR A 183 -12.11 7.85 -11.33
N PRO A 184 -12.55 8.15 -10.09
CA PRO A 184 -13.95 8.08 -9.71
C PRO A 184 -14.82 8.98 -10.60
N SER A 185 -15.84 8.40 -11.22
CA SER A 185 -16.84 9.19 -11.95
C SER A 185 -17.83 9.87 -10.99
N LEU A 186 -18.41 11.01 -11.37
CA LEU A 186 -19.47 11.67 -10.57
C LEU A 186 -20.63 10.71 -10.19
N PRO A 187 -21.16 9.87 -11.12
CA PRO A 187 -22.14 8.84 -10.75
C PRO A 187 -21.59 7.81 -9.75
N GLY A 188 -20.31 7.43 -9.89
CA GLY A 188 -19.62 6.53 -8.96
C GLY A 188 -19.58 7.07 -7.54
N ILE A 189 -19.17 8.34 -7.39
CA ILE A 189 -19.14 9.05 -6.10
C ILE A 189 -20.52 9.07 -5.43
N MET A 190 -21.57 9.35 -6.21
CA MET A 190 -22.95 9.38 -5.69
C MET A 190 -23.44 7.99 -5.25
N LYS A 191 -23.05 6.92 -5.97
CA LYS A 191 -23.38 5.54 -5.59
C LYS A 191 -22.58 5.09 -4.38
N ALA A 192 -21.30 5.47 -4.26
CA ALA A 192 -20.41 5.07 -3.18
C ALA A 192 -20.94 5.45 -1.79
N LYS A 193 -21.63 6.59 -1.66
CA LYS A 193 -22.28 7.02 -0.40
C LYS A 193 -23.35 6.03 0.09
N LYS A 194 -23.93 5.24 -0.81
CA LYS A 194 -24.98 4.25 -0.51
C LYS A 194 -24.45 2.82 -0.43
N LYS A 195 -23.20 2.57 -0.84
CA LYS A 195 -22.61 1.24 -0.79
C LYS A 195 -22.34 0.83 0.66
N PRO A 196 -22.41 -0.48 0.97
CA PRO A 196 -22.16 -0.99 2.32
C PRO A 196 -20.76 -0.61 2.81
N LEU A 197 -20.71 -0.04 4.01
CA LEU A 197 -19.48 0.19 4.76
C LEU A 197 -19.70 -0.34 6.17
N GLU A 198 -18.99 -1.41 6.51
CA GLU A 198 -18.99 -2.00 7.85
C GLU A 198 -17.91 -1.33 8.69
N ARG A 199 -18.21 -1.07 9.96
CA ARG A 199 -17.24 -0.59 10.95
C ARG A 199 -17.02 -1.70 11.98
N LEU A 200 -15.76 -2.04 12.22
CA LEU A 200 -15.37 -3.12 13.13
C LEU A 200 -14.47 -2.62 14.25
N THR A 201 -14.67 -3.20 15.42
CA THR A 201 -13.86 -3.03 16.62
C THR A 201 -13.06 -4.30 16.94
N ALA A 202 -12.19 -4.25 17.94
CA ALA A 202 -11.50 -5.45 18.44
C ALA A 202 -12.48 -6.57 18.86
N ALA A 203 -13.61 -6.21 19.46
CA ALA A 203 -14.63 -7.15 19.89
C ALA A 203 -15.28 -7.87 18.69
N ASP A 204 -15.57 -7.14 17.60
CA ASP A 204 -16.18 -7.72 16.39
C ASP A 204 -15.22 -8.69 15.66
N LEU A 205 -13.92 -8.46 15.81
CA LEU A 205 -12.86 -9.31 15.26
C LEU A 205 -12.43 -10.46 16.18
N GLY A 206 -12.94 -10.50 17.42
CA GLY A 206 -12.51 -11.47 18.43
C GLY A 206 -11.03 -11.32 18.82
N ILE A 207 -10.48 -10.11 18.72
CA ILE A 207 -9.09 -9.81 19.05
C ILE A 207 -9.02 -9.26 20.48
N ASN A 208 -8.12 -9.80 21.28
CA ASN A 208 -7.67 -9.14 22.50
C ASN A 208 -6.53 -8.16 22.14
N PRO A 209 -6.69 -6.83 22.33
CA PRO A 209 -5.66 -5.84 22.00
C PRO A 209 -4.31 -6.11 22.67
N GLU A 210 -4.30 -6.73 23.86
CA GLU A 210 -3.07 -7.07 24.58
C GLU A 210 -2.21 -8.11 23.85
N GLU A 211 -2.81 -8.97 23.02
CA GLU A 211 -2.11 -10.03 22.29
C GLU A 211 -1.50 -9.56 20.96
N VAL A 212 -1.99 -8.43 20.46
CA VAL A 212 -1.59 -7.85 19.16
C VAL A 212 -0.82 -6.55 19.31
N GLN A 213 -0.31 -6.23 20.50
CA GLN A 213 0.51 -5.03 20.72
C GLN A 213 1.73 -4.98 19.79
N ALA A 214 2.08 -3.75 19.38
CA ALA A 214 3.23 -3.46 18.56
C ALA A 214 4.51 -4.08 19.16
N LYS A 215 5.38 -4.56 18.27
CA LYS A 215 6.68 -5.16 18.60
C LYS A 215 7.85 -4.23 18.31
N THR A 216 7.59 -3.11 17.66
CA THR A 216 8.53 -2.01 17.46
C THR A 216 8.04 -0.74 18.18
N GLU A 217 8.98 0.14 18.48
CA GLU A 217 8.68 1.48 19.00
C GLU A 217 9.47 2.52 18.19
N THR A 218 8.82 3.65 17.88
CA THR A 218 9.48 4.80 17.25
C THR A 218 10.15 5.62 18.33
N VAL A 219 11.48 5.62 18.35
CA VAL A 219 12.27 6.37 19.35
C VAL A 219 12.36 7.86 19.01
N GLU A 220 12.54 8.19 17.73
CA GLU A 220 12.69 9.57 17.27
C GLU A 220 12.24 9.71 15.81
N VAL A 221 11.67 10.86 15.47
CA VAL A 221 11.34 11.26 14.09
C VAL A 221 12.01 12.60 13.79
N PHE A 222 12.81 12.65 12.74
CA PHE A 222 13.52 13.85 12.31
C PHE A 222 13.56 13.98 10.78
N LEU A 223 13.62 15.21 10.28
CA LEU A 223 13.80 15.46 8.85
C LEU A 223 15.26 15.18 8.45
N PRO A 224 15.50 14.64 7.23
CA PRO A 224 16.86 14.47 6.73
C PRO A 224 17.58 15.83 6.68
N PRO A 225 18.93 15.82 6.77
CA PRO A 225 19.70 17.05 6.69
C PRO A 225 19.41 17.78 5.39
N LYS A 226 19.30 19.12 5.45
CA LYS A 226 19.11 19.93 4.26
C LYS A 226 20.22 19.67 3.25
N LYS A 227 19.86 19.48 1.98
CA LYS A 227 20.81 19.33 0.89
C LYS A 227 21.76 20.54 0.88
N GLN A 228 23.06 20.25 0.89
CA GLN A 228 24.08 21.30 0.81
C GLN A 228 24.12 21.88 -0.61
N ALA A 229 24.64 23.10 -0.74
CA ALA A 229 24.86 23.69 -2.06
C ALA A 229 25.78 22.79 -2.88
N GLY A 230 25.40 22.54 -4.14
CA GLY A 230 26.25 21.79 -5.06
C GLY A 230 27.51 22.58 -5.42
N LYS A 231 28.58 21.87 -5.78
CA LYS A 231 29.80 22.48 -6.32
C LYS A 231 29.65 22.66 -7.82
N ILE A 232 29.73 23.89 -8.31
CA ILE A 232 29.84 24.17 -9.74
C ILE A 232 31.31 24.03 -10.12
N LEU A 233 31.62 23.21 -11.11
CA LEU A 233 32.99 22.98 -11.58
C LEU A 233 33.32 24.01 -12.66
N GLU A 234 34.52 24.59 -12.58
CA GLU A 234 35.02 25.58 -13.54
C GLU A 234 35.94 24.92 -14.57
N GLY A 235 36.27 25.67 -15.64
CA GLY A 235 37.15 25.18 -16.71
C GLY A 235 36.41 24.68 -17.95
N ASP A 236 37.16 24.07 -18.86
CA ASP A 236 36.58 23.42 -20.04
C ASP A 236 35.90 22.09 -19.70
N VAL A 237 35.15 21.54 -20.65
CA VAL A 237 34.35 20.33 -20.45
C VAL A 237 35.21 19.13 -20.03
N ASP A 238 36.42 18.99 -20.58
CA ASP A 238 37.30 17.86 -20.27
C ASP A 238 37.86 17.97 -18.84
N GLN A 239 38.16 19.19 -18.39
CA GLN A 239 38.59 19.46 -17.02
C GLN A 239 37.45 19.20 -16.03
N GLN A 240 36.25 19.73 -16.31
CA GLN A 240 35.07 19.51 -15.49
C GLN A 240 34.75 18.02 -15.36
N ALA A 241 34.79 17.25 -16.45
CA ALA A 241 34.52 15.82 -16.43
C ALA A 241 35.53 15.05 -15.56
N LYS A 242 36.83 15.36 -15.69
CA LYS A 242 37.89 14.73 -14.86
C LYS A 242 37.73 15.06 -13.39
N GLU A 243 37.47 16.33 -13.07
CA GLU A 243 37.24 16.77 -11.70
C GLU A 243 36.00 16.11 -11.12
N LEU A 244 34.88 16.08 -11.86
CA LEU A 244 33.65 15.42 -11.45
C LEU A 244 33.88 13.95 -11.09
N VAL A 245 34.55 13.19 -11.96
CA VAL A 245 34.87 11.77 -11.70
C VAL A 245 35.74 11.62 -10.46
N SER A 246 36.73 12.49 -10.27
CA SER A 246 37.56 12.50 -9.06
C SER A 246 36.74 12.75 -7.80
N LEU A 247 35.86 13.76 -7.80
CA LEU A 247 34.99 14.09 -6.67
C LEU A 247 34.00 12.96 -6.37
N LEU A 248 33.38 12.37 -7.40
CA LEU A 248 32.45 11.27 -7.24
C LEU A 248 33.12 10.01 -6.67
N ARG A 249 34.35 9.71 -7.09
CA ARG A 249 35.11 8.54 -6.62
C ARG A 249 35.73 8.74 -5.24
N ASN A 250 36.35 9.89 -4.99
CA ASN A 250 37.20 10.09 -3.82
C ASN A 250 36.47 10.76 -2.64
N GLU A 251 35.60 11.74 -2.92
CA GLU A 251 34.85 12.46 -1.89
C GLU A 251 33.48 11.83 -1.65
N ALA A 252 32.63 11.76 -2.68
CA ALA A 252 31.26 11.26 -2.55
C ALA A 252 31.21 9.72 -2.45
N LYS A 253 32.20 9.02 -3.03
CA LYS A 253 32.34 7.55 -3.05
C LYS A 253 31.10 6.83 -3.59
N VAL A 254 30.55 7.36 -4.68
CA VAL A 254 29.34 6.81 -5.33
C VAL A 254 29.66 6.07 -6.64
N ILE A 255 30.93 6.06 -7.07
CA ILE A 255 31.46 5.32 -8.25
C ILE A 255 32.88 4.81 -8.00
#